data_AF-A0A7J2JNQ4-F1
#
_entry.id   AF-A0A7J2JNQ4-F1
#
_cell.length_a   1.000
_cell.length_b   1.000
_cell.length_c   1.000
_cell.angle_alpha   90.00
_cell.angle_beta   90.00
_cell.angle_gamma   90.00
#
_symmetry.space_group_name_H-M   'P 1'
#
loop_
_entity.id
_entity.type
_entity.pdbx_description
1 polymer ?
#
loop_
_entity_poly.entity_id
_entity_poly.type
_entity_poly.pdbx_seq_one_letter_code
_entity_poly.pdbx_strand_id
1 'polypeptide(L)'
;MLRSGGARIMEFREAVRRLKEEGLLEVIDDPVSVEYEAAAYLKRFDGSKAVLIRNPVMKDGRPSSFSIVGGVATSRRTLLASLGISNIRELRGRIRNALKNPTEYKESEPCWTKINLRLTDLPILRHYTGEPGPYMTASIVIFRGTDGLLSSSYHRMMPISENRVVLRAVEGRKLSRTIEKFRERGKELPV
;
A
#
# COMPACT_ATOMS: atom_id res chain seq x y z
N MET A 1 13.36 -34.72 8.90
CA MET A 1 12.05 -34.23 9.40
C MET A 1 11.50 -33.24 8.39
N LEU A 2 10.64 -33.73 7.49
CA LEU A 2 10.14 -33.01 6.32
C LEU A 2 9.19 -31.89 6.78
N ARG A 3 9.60 -30.63 6.62
CA ARG A 3 8.71 -29.48 6.80
C ARG A 3 7.72 -29.48 5.63
N SER A 4 6.45 -29.71 5.96
CA SER A 4 5.31 -29.52 5.08
C SER A 4 5.39 -28.14 4.41
N GLY A 5 5.19 -28.13 3.08
CA GLY A 5 5.23 -26.93 2.24
C GLY A 5 4.05 -26.00 2.49
N GLY A 6 4.05 -25.32 3.62
CA GLY A 6 3.21 -24.14 3.84
C GLY A 6 3.65 -23.03 2.90
N ALA A 7 2.71 -22.44 2.17
CA ALA A 7 2.98 -21.27 1.33
C ALA A 7 3.70 -20.21 2.17
N ARG A 8 4.95 -19.90 1.82
CA ARG A 8 5.72 -18.83 2.47
C ARG A 8 4.96 -17.53 2.26
N ILE A 9 4.44 -16.96 3.36
CA ILE A 9 3.80 -15.63 3.32
C ILE A 9 4.85 -14.64 2.82
N MET A 10 4.51 -13.94 1.74
CA MET A 10 5.38 -12.93 1.17
C MET A 10 5.18 -11.63 1.93
N GLU A 11 6.18 -11.28 2.72
CA GLU A 11 6.24 -9.99 3.40
C GLU A 11 6.56 -8.87 2.41
N PHE A 12 6.05 -7.67 2.65
CA PHE A 12 6.35 -6.51 1.78
C PHE A 12 7.87 -6.23 1.71
N ARG A 13 8.59 -6.41 2.82
CA ARG A 13 10.06 -6.25 2.87
C ARG A 13 10.79 -7.23 1.95
N GLU A 14 10.25 -8.44 1.79
CA GLU A 14 10.80 -9.46 0.89
C GLU A 14 10.62 -9.03 -0.58
N ALA A 15 9.48 -8.44 -0.93
CA ALA A 15 9.26 -7.89 -2.27
C ALA A 15 10.25 -6.76 -2.60
N VAL A 16 10.54 -5.87 -1.64
CA VAL A 16 11.54 -4.81 -1.79
C VAL A 16 12.96 -5.38 -1.92
N ARG A 17 13.31 -6.42 -1.14
CA ARG A 17 14.60 -7.11 -1.25
C ARG A 17 14.83 -7.70 -2.64
N ARG A 18 13.81 -8.36 -3.22
CA ARG A 18 13.89 -8.94 -4.58
C ARG A 18 14.11 -7.86 -5.63
N LEU A 19 13.38 -6.75 -5.54
CA LEU A 19 13.60 -5.61 -6.44
C LEU A 19 15.04 -5.11 -6.37
N LYS A 20 15.63 -5.04 -5.17
CA LYS A 20 17.04 -4.67 -5.01
C LYS A 20 17.99 -5.68 -5.67
N GLU A 21 17.78 -6.98 -5.45
CA GLU A 21 18.61 -8.06 -6.00
C GLU A 21 18.57 -8.13 -7.53
N GLU A 22 17.43 -7.77 -8.13
CA GLU A 22 17.28 -7.70 -9.59
C GLU A 22 17.73 -6.37 -10.20
N GLY A 23 18.28 -5.45 -9.42
CA GLY A 23 18.67 -4.11 -9.89
C GLY A 23 17.48 -3.21 -10.28
N LEU A 24 16.30 -3.53 -9.77
CA LEU A 24 15.01 -2.87 -10.04
C LEU A 24 14.55 -1.94 -8.92
N LEU A 25 15.44 -1.64 -7.97
CA LEU A 25 15.23 -0.67 -6.92
C LEU A 25 16.29 0.44 -7.03
N GLU A 26 15.84 1.68 -7.15
CA GLU A 26 16.67 2.85 -6.91
C GLU A 26 16.63 3.21 -5.43
N VAL A 27 17.79 3.48 -4.83
CA VAL A 27 17.91 3.87 -3.42
C VAL A 27 18.42 5.30 -3.37
N ILE A 28 17.64 6.18 -2.73
CA ILE A 28 17.98 7.59 -2.54
C ILE A 28 18.31 7.79 -1.06
N ASP A 29 19.56 8.14 -0.80
CA ASP A 29 20.12 8.37 0.54
C ASP A 29 20.17 9.86 0.92
N ASP A 30 20.12 10.77 -0.06
CA ASP A 30 20.04 12.20 0.23
C ASP A 30 18.72 12.56 0.95
N PRO A 31 18.68 13.64 1.75
CA PRO A 31 17.44 14.17 2.29
C PRO A 31 16.49 14.58 1.17
N VAL A 32 15.25 14.08 1.18
CA VAL A 32 14.25 14.34 0.13
C VAL A 32 12.94 14.83 0.73
N SER A 33 12.48 15.99 0.29
CA SER A 33 11.22 16.59 0.72
C SER A 33 10.00 15.75 0.33
N VAL A 34 9.04 15.63 1.25
CA VAL A 34 7.71 15.05 0.98
C VAL A 34 6.84 15.97 0.09
N GLU A 35 7.19 17.25 -0.02
CA GLU A 35 6.53 18.20 -0.91
C GLU A 35 7.20 18.13 -2.30
N TYR A 36 6.54 17.45 -3.23
CA TYR A 36 6.89 17.31 -4.66
C TYR A 36 8.17 16.54 -4.99
N GLU A 37 9.23 16.66 -4.20
CA GLU A 37 10.54 16.11 -4.54
C GLU A 37 10.54 14.57 -4.55
N ALA A 38 10.03 13.94 -3.48
CA ALA A 38 9.84 12.49 -3.45
C ALA A 38 8.98 12.00 -4.63
N ALA A 39 7.93 12.76 -4.99
CA ALA A 39 7.09 12.43 -6.13
C ALA A 39 7.83 12.59 -7.47
N ALA A 40 8.75 13.55 -7.60
CA ALA A 40 9.59 13.73 -8.77
C ALA A 40 10.55 12.54 -8.95
N TYR A 41 11.15 12.02 -7.87
CA TYR A 41 11.92 10.78 -7.93
C TYR A 41 11.07 9.60 -8.39
N LEU A 42 9.88 9.42 -7.80
CA LEU A 42 8.95 8.36 -8.24
C LEU A 42 8.60 8.50 -9.72
N LYS A 43 8.38 9.73 -10.21
CA LYS A 43 8.07 9.97 -11.61
C LYS A 43 9.25 9.71 -12.54
N ARG A 44 10.47 10.06 -12.12
CA ARG A 44 11.71 9.85 -12.88
C ARG A 44 11.95 8.38 -13.20
N PHE A 45 11.63 7.48 -12.26
CA PHE A 45 11.84 6.04 -12.40
C PHE A 45 10.59 5.25 -12.83
N ASP A 46 9.46 5.93 -13.04
CA ASP A 46 8.20 5.35 -13.49
C ASP A 46 8.40 4.50 -14.76
N GLY A 47 7.86 3.28 -14.74
CA GLY A 47 8.01 2.26 -15.78
C GLY A 47 9.32 1.46 -15.72
N SER A 48 10.31 1.85 -14.90
CA SER A 48 11.65 1.24 -14.92
C SER A 48 12.06 0.60 -13.58
N LYS A 49 12.04 1.34 -12.47
CA LYS A 49 12.47 0.89 -11.15
C LYS A 49 11.49 1.35 -10.06
N ALA A 50 11.42 0.58 -8.99
CA ALA A 50 10.89 1.08 -7.73
C ALA A 50 11.88 2.07 -7.10
N VAL A 51 11.43 2.90 -6.18
CA VAL A 51 12.27 3.87 -5.46
C VAL A 51 12.11 3.65 -3.96
N LEU A 52 13.24 3.59 -3.25
CA LEU A 52 13.34 3.65 -1.79
C LEU A 52 14.04 4.95 -1.40
N ILE A 53 13.32 5.84 -0.73
CA ILE A 53 13.86 7.08 -0.16
C ILE A 53 14.10 6.82 1.33
N ARG A 54 15.37 6.81 1.75
CA ARG A 54 15.72 6.48 3.14
C ARG A 54 15.50 7.62 4.11
N ASN A 55 15.75 8.85 3.68
CA ASN A 55 15.73 10.05 4.52
C ASN A 55 14.69 11.08 4.05
N PRO A 56 13.37 10.81 4.17
CA PRO A 56 12.38 11.82 3.84
C PRO A 56 12.43 13.01 4.81
N VAL A 57 12.22 14.21 4.28
CA VAL A 57 12.11 15.46 5.05
C VAL A 57 10.67 15.91 5.01
N MET A 58 10.08 16.10 6.18
CA MET A 58 8.68 16.50 6.34
C MET A 58 8.48 17.96 5.90
N LYS A 59 7.23 18.37 5.71
CA LYS A 59 6.87 19.74 5.29
C LYS A 59 7.41 20.83 6.22
N ASP A 60 7.53 20.55 7.51
CA ASP A 60 8.08 21.47 8.52
C ASP A 60 9.62 21.43 8.62
N GLY A 61 10.29 20.66 7.76
CA GLY A 61 11.75 20.54 7.68
C GLY A 61 12.35 19.47 8.59
N ARG A 62 11.57 18.80 9.44
CA ARG A 62 12.11 17.74 10.31
C ARG A 62 12.38 16.44 9.52
N PRO A 63 13.38 15.63 9.90
CA PRO A 63 13.55 14.30 9.33
C PRO A 63 12.39 13.37 9.71
N SER A 64 11.97 12.53 8.77
CA SER A 64 11.00 11.46 9.00
C SER A 64 11.65 10.25 9.67
N SER A 65 10.98 9.65 10.65
CA SER A 65 11.37 8.35 11.20
C SER A 65 11.07 7.17 10.26
N PHE A 66 10.36 7.42 9.15
CA PHE A 66 9.93 6.43 8.18
C PHE A 66 10.54 6.69 6.82
N SER A 67 11.01 5.64 6.15
CA SER A 67 11.38 5.66 4.73
C SER A 67 10.14 5.58 3.84
N ILE A 68 10.27 6.04 2.59
CA ILE A 68 9.23 5.90 1.56
C ILE A 68 9.65 4.84 0.55
N VAL A 69 8.72 3.94 0.22
CA VAL A 69 8.86 3.03 -0.93
C VAL A 69 7.73 3.27 -1.89
N GLY A 70 8.04 3.45 -3.18
CA GLY A 70 7.03 3.59 -4.23
C GLY A 70 7.47 2.92 -5.53
N GLY A 71 6.54 2.80 -6.47
CA GLY A 71 6.82 2.20 -7.79
C GLY A 71 7.03 0.68 -7.78
N VAL A 72 6.68 -0.03 -6.71
CA VAL A 72 6.83 -1.51 -6.59
C VAL A 72 6.22 -2.26 -7.78
N ALA A 73 5.08 -1.80 -8.27
CA ALA A 73 4.38 -2.35 -9.44
C ALA A 73 4.34 -1.39 -10.64
N THR A 74 5.37 -0.56 -10.82
CA THR A 74 5.42 0.45 -11.90
C THR A 74 5.54 -0.15 -13.31
N SER A 75 6.05 -1.38 -13.43
CA SER A 75 6.09 -2.09 -14.71
C SER A 75 5.81 -3.59 -14.55
N ARG A 76 5.60 -4.29 -15.66
CA ARG A 76 5.49 -5.77 -15.63
C ARG A 76 6.73 -6.40 -15.03
N ARG A 77 7.91 -5.83 -15.30
CA ARG A 77 9.19 -6.35 -14.80
C ARG A 77 9.27 -6.19 -13.27
N THR A 78 8.99 -4.99 -12.74
CA THR A 78 9.01 -4.78 -11.28
C THR A 78 7.94 -5.59 -10.56
N LEU A 79 6.74 -5.71 -11.14
CA LEU A 79 5.67 -6.54 -10.57
C LEU A 79 6.09 -8.01 -10.47
N LEU A 80 6.63 -8.59 -11.56
CA LEU A 80 7.08 -9.98 -11.59
C LEU A 80 8.22 -10.22 -10.58
N ALA A 81 9.21 -9.34 -10.55
CA ALA A 81 10.32 -9.37 -9.59
C ALA A 81 9.84 -9.29 -8.14
N SER A 82 8.94 -8.35 -7.84
CA SER A 82 8.38 -8.18 -6.49
C SER A 82 7.66 -9.43 -6.00
N LEU A 83 7.04 -10.19 -6.93
CA LEU A 83 6.34 -11.44 -6.64
C LEU A 83 7.27 -12.67 -6.71
N GLY A 84 8.53 -12.50 -7.16
CA GLY A 84 9.44 -13.60 -7.52
C GLY A 84 8.81 -14.60 -8.48
N ILE A 85 8.18 -14.07 -9.52
CA ILE A 85 7.55 -14.83 -10.60
C ILE A 85 8.37 -14.58 -11.86
N SER A 86 8.71 -15.64 -12.59
CA SER A 86 9.68 -15.53 -13.69
C SER A 86 9.08 -14.89 -14.94
N ASN A 87 7.77 -15.03 -15.17
CA ASN A 87 7.12 -14.51 -16.37
C ASN A 87 5.59 -14.31 -16.24
N ILE A 88 5.01 -13.60 -17.21
CA ILE A 88 3.58 -13.27 -17.23
C ILE A 88 2.65 -14.49 -17.35
N ARG A 89 3.11 -15.58 -18.00
CA ARG A 89 2.32 -16.81 -18.16
C ARG A 89 2.14 -17.49 -16.80
N GLU A 90 3.21 -17.55 -16.02
CA GLU A 90 3.19 -18.05 -14.65
C GLU A 90 2.28 -17.19 -13.76
N LEU A 91 2.40 -15.85 -13.81
CA LEU A 91 1.51 -14.95 -13.05
C LEU A 91 0.03 -15.21 -13.36
N ARG A 92 -0.32 -15.30 -14.65
CA ARG A 92 -1.70 -15.62 -15.09
C ARG A 92 -2.15 -16.98 -14.59
N GLY A 93 -1.27 -17.98 -14.62
CA GLY A 93 -1.54 -19.31 -14.07
C GLY A 93 -1.84 -19.28 -12.57
N ARG A 94 -1.02 -18.57 -11.79
CA ARG A 94 -1.20 -18.39 -10.34
C ARG A 94 -2.51 -17.67 -10.02
N ILE A 95 -2.83 -16.58 -10.73
CA ILE A 95 -4.11 -15.85 -10.57
C ILE A 95 -5.30 -16.78 -10.85
N ARG A 96 -5.27 -17.52 -11.97
CA ARG A 96 -6.35 -18.45 -12.33
C ARG A 96 -6.52 -19.55 -11.28
N ASN A 97 -5.42 -20.09 -10.75
CA ASN A 97 -5.46 -21.07 -9.69
C ASN A 97 -6.07 -20.49 -8.40
N ALA A 98 -5.64 -19.29 -7.99
CA ALA A 98 -6.15 -18.62 -6.79
C ALA A 98 -7.64 -18.29 -6.88
N LEU A 99 -8.14 -17.92 -8.07
CA LEU A 99 -9.56 -17.67 -8.30
C LEU A 99 -10.41 -18.96 -8.23
N LYS A 100 -9.86 -20.09 -8.66
CA LYS A 100 -10.55 -21.40 -8.59
C LYS A 100 -10.48 -22.03 -7.21
N ASN A 101 -9.38 -21.78 -6.49
CA ASN A 101 -9.06 -22.39 -5.21
C ASN A 101 -8.75 -21.28 -4.18
N PRO A 102 -9.75 -20.45 -3.81
CA PRO A 102 -9.54 -19.42 -2.81
C PRO A 102 -9.15 -20.06 -1.48
N THR A 103 -8.17 -19.47 -0.80
CA THR A 103 -7.77 -19.89 0.55
C THR A 103 -8.46 -18.99 1.56
N GLU A 104 -8.96 -19.57 2.65
CA GLU A 104 -9.50 -18.77 3.75
C GLU A 104 -8.39 -17.94 4.40
N TYR A 105 -8.73 -16.70 4.76
CA TYR A 105 -7.83 -15.85 5.52
C TYR A 105 -7.68 -16.43 6.94
N LYS A 106 -6.53 -16.18 7.56
CA LYS A 106 -6.30 -16.51 8.97
C LYS A 106 -6.09 -15.21 9.73
N GLU A 107 -6.89 -14.99 10.76
CA GLU A 107 -6.59 -13.94 11.73
C GLU A 107 -5.34 -14.37 12.51
N SER A 108 -4.39 -13.46 12.65
CA SER A 108 -3.12 -13.70 13.33
C SER A 108 -2.76 -12.50 14.18
N GLU A 109 -2.02 -12.75 15.27
CA GLU A 109 -1.40 -11.67 16.01
C GLU A 109 -0.44 -10.89 15.09
N PRO A 110 -0.50 -9.54 15.11
CA PRO A 110 0.37 -8.74 14.27
C PRO A 110 1.83 -8.97 14.66
N CYS A 111 2.70 -9.21 13.69
CA CYS A 111 4.15 -9.23 13.88
C CYS A 111 4.76 -7.81 13.96
N TRP A 112 3.91 -6.79 14.15
CA TRP A 112 4.24 -5.38 14.25
C TRP A 112 3.70 -4.80 15.55
N THR A 113 4.42 -3.81 16.08
CA THR A 113 4.01 -3.08 17.28
C THR A 113 3.10 -1.92 16.91
N LYS A 114 2.00 -1.75 17.65
CA LYS A 114 1.15 -0.57 17.53
C LYS A 114 1.88 0.64 18.13
N ILE A 115 2.06 1.67 17.33
CA ILE A 115 2.63 2.96 17.75
C ILE A 115 1.56 4.04 17.67
N ASN A 116 1.57 4.98 18.61
CA ASN A 116 0.65 6.12 18.58
C ASN A 116 1.28 7.23 17.72
N LEU A 117 0.67 7.51 16.57
CA LEU A 117 1.16 8.50 15.62
C LEU A 117 0.02 9.42 15.19
N ARG A 118 0.36 10.66 14.87
CA ARG A 118 -0.50 11.54 14.08
C ARG A 118 -0.19 11.35 12.61
N LEU A 119 -1.14 11.65 11.74
CA LEU A 119 -0.95 11.65 10.29
C LEU A 119 0.15 12.61 9.85
N THR A 120 0.40 13.67 10.63
CA THR A 120 1.51 14.62 10.41
C THR A 120 2.88 14.01 10.66
N ASP A 121 2.98 12.86 11.34
CA ASP A 121 4.23 12.14 11.62
C ASP A 121 4.61 11.14 10.51
N LEU A 122 3.70 10.93 9.55
CA LEU A 122 3.93 10.05 8.41
C LEU A 122 4.39 10.86 7.18
N PRO A 123 5.35 10.36 6.39
CA PRO A 123 5.84 11.06 5.20
C PRO A 123 4.85 10.92 4.02
N ILE A 124 3.64 11.48 4.19
CA ILE A 124 2.59 11.47 3.18
C ILE A 124 2.92 12.54 2.13
N LEU A 125 3.00 12.13 0.87
CA LEU A 125 3.51 12.96 -0.20
C LEU A 125 2.48 13.95 -0.72
N ARG A 126 2.94 15.15 -1.07
CA ARG A 126 2.22 16.02 -2.01
C ARG A 126 2.76 15.76 -3.42
N HIS A 127 1.92 15.21 -4.29
CA HIS A 127 2.43 14.63 -5.54
C HIS A 127 2.64 15.64 -6.67
N TYR A 128 1.81 16.68 -6.77
CA TYR A 128 1.87 17.68 -7.83
C TYR A 128 1.19 18.98 -7.40
N THR A 129 1.50 20.05 -8.12
CA THR A 129 0.90 21.38 -7.90
C THR A 129 -0.59 21.36 -8.21
N GLY A 130 -1.41 21.94 -7.33
CA GLY A 130 -2.87 21.95 -7.49
C GLY A 130 -3.60 20.78 -6.84
N GLU A 131 -2.91 19.77 -6.30
CA GLU A 131 -3.54 18.80 -5.40
C GLU A 131 -3.99 19.50 -4.10
N PRO A 132 -5.20 19.21 -3.56
CA PRO A 132 -5.75 19.88 -2.37
C PRO A 132 -4.92 19.66 -1.10
N GLY A 133 -4.05 18.65 -1.08
CA GLY A 133 -3.19 18.33 0.04
C GLY A 133 -2.32 17.10 -0.23
N PRO A 134 -1.56 16.63 0.77
CA PRO A 134 -0.83 15.37 0.68
C PRO A 134 -1.80 14.19 0.52
N TYR A 135 -1.38 13.13 -0.17
CA TYR A 135 -2.23 12.00 -0.51
C TYR A 135 -1.54 10.65 -0.29
N MET A 136 -2.26 9.72 0.33
CA MET A 136 -1.89 8.31 0.34
C MET A 136 -2.50 7.65 -0.90
N THR A 137 -1.67 7.05 -1.74
CA THR A 137 -2.07 6.59 -3.08
C THR A 137 -2.32 5.08 -3.20
N ALA A 138 -1.85 4.30 -2.22
CA ALA A 138 -1.94 2.83 -2.22
C ALA A 138 -2.51 2.27 -0.91
N SER A 139 -3.44 2.99 -0.27
CA SER A 139 -4.06 2.55 0.97
C SER A 139 -5.07 1.43 0.71
N ILE A 140 -5.11 0.43 1.58
CA ILE A 140 -6.10 -0.65 1.55
C ILE A 140 -7.05 -0.42 2.73
N VAL A 141 -8.35 -0.23 2.44
CA VAL A 141 -9.40 -0.28 3.46
C VAL A 141 -9.78 -1.73 3.65
N ILE A 142 -9.77 -2.21 4.89
CA ILE A 142 -10.25 -3.53 5.27
C ILE A 142 -11.50 -3.31 6.13
N PHE A 143 -12.59 -3.99 5.83
CA PHE A 143 -13.84 -3.82 6.56
C PHE A 143 -14.64 -5.12 6.58
N ARG A 144 -15.47 -5.29 7.61
CA ARG A 144 -16.39 -6.43 7.71
C ARG A 144 -17.78 -6.02 7.22
N GLY A 145 -18.29 -6.75 6.23
CA GLY A 145 -19.62 -6.54 5.70
C GLY A 145 -20.72 -6.90 6.71
N THR A 146 -21.95 -6.49 6.42
CA THR A 146 -23.13 -6.92 7.21
C THR A 146 -23.40 -8.42 7.14
N ASP A 147 -22.77 -9.11 6.17
CA ASP A 147 -22.75 -10.57 5.99
C ASP A 147 -21.68 -11.26 6.87
N GLY A 148 -20.92 -10.50 7.66
CA GLY A 148 -19.84 -11.01 8.50
C GLY A 148 -18.52 -11.28 7.76
N LEU A 149 -18.49 -11.11 6.43
CA LEU A 149 -17.32 -11.39 5.61
C LEU A 149 -16.36 -10.20 5.58
N LEU A 150 -15.05 -10.47 5.62
CA LEU A 150 -14.04 -9.45 5.38
C LEU A 150 -13.98 -9.07 3.90
N SER A 151 -13.84 -7.79 3.64
CA SER A 151 -13.60 -7.22 2.32
C SER A 151 -12.43 -6.26 2.38
N SER A 152 -11.76 -6.08 1.25
CA SER A 152 -10.69 -5.11 1.10
C SER A 152 -10.74 -4.43 -0.26
N SER A 153 -10.34 -3.15 -0.29
CA SER A 153 -10.26 -2.37 -1.53
C SER A 153 -9.20 -1.28 -1.44
N TYR A 154 -8.59 -0.96 -2.59
CA TYR A 154 -7.64 0.13 -2.71
C TYR A 154 -8.36 1.48 -2.78
N HIS A 155 -7.86 2.46 -2.02
CA HIS A 155 -8.36 3.83 -2.02
C HIS A 155 -7.20 4.82 -1.98
N ARG A 156 -7.39 5.93 -2.70
CA ARG A 156 -6.62 7.14 -2.43
C ARG A 156 -7.25 7.84 -1.22
N MET A 157 -6.43 8.27 -0.27
CA MET A 157 -6.90 8.93 0.95
C MET A 157 -6.14 10.24 1.20
N MET A 158 -6.87 11.28 1.60
CA MET A 158 -6.30 12.60 1.93
C MET A 158 -6.45 12.86 3.43
N PRO A 159 -5.37 13.17 4.16
CA PRO A 159 -5.47 13.70 5.52
C PRO A 159 -6.25 15.01 5.55
N ILE A 160 -7.18 15.15 6.50
CA ILE A 160 -7.96 16.37 6.75
C ILE A 160 -7.79 16.90 8.18
N SER A 161 -7.13 16.14 9.05
CA SER A 161 -6.68 16.55 10.39
C SER A 161 -5.58 15.60 10.88
N GLU A 162 -5.11 15.76 12.11
CA GLU A 162 -4.03 14.91 12.68
C GLU A 162 -4.39 13.43 12.80
N ASN A 163 -5.68 13.08 12.78
CA ASN A 163 -6.16 11.71 13.00
C ASN A 163 -7.34 11.33 12.08
N ARG A 164 -7.65 12.14 11.06
CA ARG A 164 -8.74 11.85 10.11
C ARG A 164 -8.29 11.98 8.67
N VAL A 165 -8.81 11.08 7.85
CA VAL A 165 -8.62 11.06 6.40
C VAL A 165 -9.98 11.06 5.72
N VAL A 166 -10.01 11.49 4.46
CA VAL A 166 -11.16 11.31 3.58
C VAL A 166 -10.78 10.43 2.41
N LEU A 167 -11.76 9.66 1.93
CA LEU A 167 -11.66 8.82 0.75
C LEU A 167 -12.95 8.89 -0.04
N ARG A 168 -12.88 8.57 -1.33
CA ARG A 168 -14.08 8.35 -2.15
C ARG A 168 -14.46 6.88 -2.10
N ALA A 169 -15.66 6.60 -1.59
CA ALA A 169 -16.33 5.32 -1.76
C ALA A 169 -17.16 5.39 -3.04
N VAL A 170 -16.71 4.72 -4.11
CA VAL A 170 -17.40 4.75 -5.40
C VAL A 170 -18.79 4.12 -5.27
N GLU A 171 -19.78 4.84 -5.76
CA GLU A 171 -21.21 4.51 -5.66
C GLU A 171 -21.48 3.13 -6.26
N GLY A 172 -22.30 2.33 -5.57
CA GLY A 172 -22.62 0.97 -5.99
C GLY A 172 -21.50 -0.06 -5.80
N ARG A 173 -20.28 0.31 -5.39
CA ARG A 173 -19.23 -0.67 -4.99
C ARG A 173 -19.47 -1.18 -3.57
N LYS A 174 -18.87 -2.33 -3.24
CA LYS A 174 -19.07 -3.02 -1.95
C LYS A 174 -18.87 -2.10 -0.74
N LEU A 175 -17.84 -1.24 -0.73
CA LEU A 175 -17.60 -0.31 0.38
C LEU A 175 -18.77 0.68 0.55
N SER A 176 -19.17 1.40 -0.52
CA SER A 176 -20.29 2.36 -0.47
C SER A 176 -21.59 1.73 0.03
N ARG A 177 -21.99 0.59 -0.54
CA ARG A 177 -23.19 -0.16 -0.15
C ARG A 177 -23.13 -0.61 1.31
N THR A 178 -21.94 -0.93 1.82
CA THR A 178 -21.78 -1.36 3.21
C THR A 178 -21.88 -0.18 4.16
N ILE A 179 -21.29 0.97 3.82
CA ILE A 179 -21.46 2.22 4.57
C ILE A 179 -22.94 2.59 4.68
N GLU A 180 -23.68 2.55 3.56
CA GLU A 180 -25.13 2.84 3.53
C GLU A 180 -25.93 1.92 4.47
N LYS A 181 -25.69 0.60 4.40
CA LYS A 181 -26.35 -0.38 5.28
C LYS A 181 -26.08 -0.17 6.76
N PHE A 182 -24.87 0.26 7.12
CA PHE A 182 -24.56 0.60 8.51
C PHE A 182 -25.28 1.90 8.92
N ARG A 183 -25.30 2.89 8.04
CA ARG A 183 -25.99 4.17 8.27
C ARG A 183 -27.50 3.99 8.47
N GLU A 184 -28.15 3.13 7.69
CA GLU A 184 -29.57 2.75 7.85
C GLU A 184 -29.88 2.17 9.23
N ARG A 185 -28.89 1.58 9.90
CA ARG A 185 -28.98 1.03 11.26
C ARG A 185 -28.54 2.02 12.33
N GLY A 186 -28.29 3.28 11.97
CA GLY A 186 -27.78 4.31 12.88
C GLY A 186 -26.36 4.04 13.37
N LYS A 187 -25.55 3.30 12.60
CA LYS A 187 -24.17 2.93 12.96
C LYS A 187 -23.17 3.42 11.92
N GLU A 188 -21.93 3.64 12.35
CA GLU A 188 -20.79 3.82 11.44
C GLU A 188 -20.19 2.44 11.10
N LEU A 189 -19.66 2.30 9.89
CA LEU A 189 -18.93 1.10 9.48
C LEU A 189 -17.57 1.06 10.20
N PRO A 190 -17.26 0.04 11.01
CA PRO A 190 -15.92 -0.14 11.54
C PRO A 190 -14.95 -0.50 10.40
N VAL A 191 -13.85 0.25 10.32
CA VAL A 191 -12.78 0.13 9.33
C VAL A 191 -11.41 0.11 10.01
#